data_AF-A0A9P0LUL4-F1
#
_entry.id   AF-A0A9P0LUL4-F1
#
_cell.length_a   1.000
_cell.length_b   1.000
_cell.length_c   1.000
_cell.angle_alpha   90.00
_cell.angle_beta   90.00
_cell.angle_gamma   90.00
#
_symmetry.space_group_name_H-M   'P 1'
#
loop_
_entity.id
_entity.type
_entity.pdbx_description
1 polymer ?
#
loop_
_entity_poly.entity_id
_entity_poly.type
_entity_poly.pdbx_seq_one_letter_code
_entity_poly.pdbx_strand_id
1 'polypeptide(L)'
;MFSDRDKYIVKEYLMELIITEDLPDLLKKIQSNDELSTMFTAADISYLQKVDTHVDLPDRIDISDPLFDMPKKRKPSKELKQLEKQLIATNDHKEIRDILMKIAMMNLGTNIPSINPLWELPIPLQSVIKSLSRGFLQDYAYVTLAKSKEQVLNKNYNLALEFLIILEKELEASNINISKLFKLVSWEILLVQILQVLDQWTKNPNGIDKHALADACEACLQTNDSVLPRSEIVEMCSIYLLNIGRWEFLVNIDKKWAIFEITSAIAMTCQEIIKQKGSKKLPKHLWDLVVPIFGPPSQAKRGGSGFVEPSTLTSSLKSNLVSVFFKLKDSMCLAVIISLLSKLFNILKDESSLDLQVDYVSLWPVTISNANSYDVTAVSDLLWDVVTYALKEHPTNIPFSVSWLRLMGDLNFASCHYRISLSYYLKSLSIYYDYFNIPVRPDDPIFRRMIKCCTTLGCHTQAAVLCQFLEETDYTLAFRILSDPKTCNDAVDAYYHCFWDISILEFLIYHHHKRGEFQRKKCAVQIIGMLELNASNNEEIQQEASNLRKSTFLRALCKQYVF
;
A
#
# COMPACT_ATOMS: atom_id res chain seq x y z
N MET A 1 -39.22 37.89 2.41
CA MET A 1 -39.69 37.41 1.09
C MET A 1 -38.52 37.49 0.13
N PHE A 2 -37.99 36.34 -0.30
CA PHE A 2 -36.93 36.26 -1.31
C PHE A 2 -37.41 36.88 -2.63
N SER A 3 -36.52 37.58 -3.34
CA SER A 3 -36.84 38.04 -4.70
C SER A 3 -36.97 36.83 -5.63
N ASP A 4 -37.72 36.94 -6.72
CA ASP A 4 -37.91 35.81 -7.64
C ASP A 4 -36.59 35.35 -8.29
N ARG A 5 -35.59 36.25 -8.36
CA ARG A 5 -34.24 35.92 -8.80
C ARG A 5 -33.47 35.08 -7.78
N ASP A 6 -33.63 35.36 -6.49
CA ASP A 6 -32.98 34.57 -5.42
C ASP A 6 -33.59 33.17 -5.34
N LYS A 7 -34.91 33.05 -5.52
CA LYS A 7 -35.59 31.74 -5.58
C LYS A 7 -35.08 30.88 -6.73
N TYR A 8 -34.82 31.47 -7.90
CA TYR A 8 -34.26 30.75 -9.05
C TYR A 8 -32.85 30.21 -8.76
N ILE A 9 -31.98 31.05 -8.17
CA ILE A 9 -30.60 30.67 -7.86
C ILE A 9 -30.57 29.55 -6.80
N VAL A 10 -31.39 29.67 -5.75
CA VAL A 10 -31.50 28.64 -4.71
C VAL A 10 -32.05 27.34 -5.27
N LYS A 11 -33.03 27.40 -6.18
CA LYS A 11 -33.58 26.22 -6.86
C LYS A 11 -32.51 25.49 -7.69
N GLU A 12 -31.73 26.20 -8.52
CA GLU A 12 -30.68 25.55 -9.32
C GLU A 12 -29.60 24.91 -8.44
N TYR A 13 -29.16 25.60 -7.40
CA TYR A 13 -28.17 25.06 -6.47
C TYR A 13 -28.67 23.80 -5.74
N LEU A 14 -29.94 23.78 -5.32
CA LEU A 14 -30.54 22.60 -4.70
C LEU A 14 -30.77 21.46 -5.71
N MET A 15 -31.10 21.74 -6.96
CA MET A 15 -31.18 20.73 -8.02
C MET A 15 -29.82 20.07 -8.26
N GLU A 16 -28.76 20.87 -8.34
CA GLU A 16 -27.40 20.38 -8.54
C GLU A 16 -26.97 19.46 -7.40
N LEU A 17 -27.18 19.87 -6.14
CA LEU A 17 -26.88 19.07 -4.95
C LEU A 17 -27.64 17.74 -4.86
N ILE A 18 -28.86 17.66 -5.41
CA ILE A 18 -29.62 16.40 -5.44
C ILE A 18 -29.10 15.49 -6.57
N ILE A 19 -28.73 16.07 -7.72
CA ILE A 19 -28.20 15.31 -8.86
C ILE A 19 -26.78 14.78 -8.58
N THR A 20 -25.96 15.51 -7.81
CA THR A 20 -24.60 15.08 -7.43
C THR A 20 -24.55 14.10 -6.26
N GLU A 21 -25.69 13.73 -5.66
CA GLU A 21 -25.80 12.87 -4.47
C GLU A 21 -25.00 13.35 -3.25
N ASP A 22 -24.60 14.62 -3.18
CA ASP A 22 -23.77 15.16 -2.08
C ASP A 22 -24.48 15.07 -0.70
N LEU A 23 -25.81 15.03 -0.70
CA LEU A 23 -26.64 14.88 0.51
C LEU A 23 -27.76 13.85 0.30
N PRO A 24 -27.64 12.61 0.81
CA PRO A 24 -28.73 11.64 0.76
C PRO A 24 -29.96 12.14 1.52
N ASP A 25 -31.15 11.84 1.00
CA ASP A 25 -32.48 12.28 1.51
C ASP A 25 -32.79 13.78 1.42
N LEU A 26 -31.98 14.59 0.71
CA LEU A 26 -32.25 16.02 0.52
C LEU A 26 -33.59 16.27 -0.19
N LEU A 27 -33.95 15.42 -1.17
CA LEU A 27 -35.22 15.49 -1.88
C LEU A 27 -36.43 15.34 -0.94
N LYS A 28 -36.38 14.39 0.01
CA LYS A 28 -37.45 14.17 1.00
C LYS A 28 -37.57 15.35 1.97
N LYS A 29 -36.44 15.95 2.37
CA LYS A 29 -36.41 17.14 3.23
C LYS A 29 -36.97 18.37 2.54
N ILE A 30 -36.71 18.55 1.25
CA ILE A 30 -37.27 19.65 0.44
C ILE A 30 -38.79 19.47 0.29
N GLN A 31 -39.27 18.25 0.07
CA GLN A 31 -40.70 17.95 -0.01
C GLN A 31 -41.43 18.18 1.32
N SER A 32 -40.75 18.02 2.46
CA SER A 32 -41.35 18.23 3.79
C SER A 32 -41.49 19.70 4.20
N ASN A 33 -40.89 20.64 3.47
CA ASN A 33 -40.89 22.05 3.81
C ASN A 33 -41.72 22.87 2.79
N ASP A 34 -42.85 23.41 3.23
CA ASP A 34 -43.83 24.13 2.39
C ASP A 34 -43.24 25.36 1.67
N GLU A 35 -42.25 26.03 2.26
CA GLU A 35 -41.62 27.21 1.63
C GLU A 35 -40.63 26.84 0.52
N LEU A 36 -40.00 25.67 0.63
CA LEU A 36 -39.04 25.18 -0.36
C LEU A 36 -39.75 24.38 -1.47
N SER A 37 -40.79 23.63 -1.15
CA SER A 37 -41.58 22.86 -2.13
C SER A 37 -42.22 23.77 -3.18
N THR A 38 -42.66 24.98 -2.78
CA THR A 38 -43.24 25.98 -3.69
C THR A 38 -42.22 26.57 -4.69
N MET A 39 -40.92 26.37 -4.48
CA MET A 39 -39.87 26.79 -5.42
C MET A 39 -39.63 25.78 -6.56
N PHE A 40 -40.11 24.54 -6.42
CA PHE A 40 -39.98 23.49 -7.44
C PHE A 40 -41.29 23.31 -8.21
N THR A 41 -41.20 23.17 -9.53
CA THR A 41 -42.38 22.78 -10.32
C THR A 41 -42.60 21.27 -10.21
N ALA A 42 -43.84 20.83 -10.44
CA ALA A 42 -44.17 19.39 -10.44
C ALA A 42 -43.34 18.58 -11.45
N ALA A 43 -42.86 19.21 -12.53
CA ALA A 43 -41.96 18.60 -13.50
C ALA A 43 -40.54 18.38 -12.94
N ASP A 44 -40.03 19.34 -12.17
CA ASP A 44 -38.70 19.23 -11.53
C ASP A 44 -38.69 18.10 -10.50
N ILE A 45 -39.75 17.98 -9.69
CA ILE A 45 -39.88 16.92 -8.68
C ILE A 45 -39.96 15.55 -9.35
N SER A 46 -40.69 15.42 -10.46
CA SER A 46 -40.78 14.16 -11.22
C SER A 46 -39.45 13.78 -11.88
N TYR A 47 -38.66 14.77 -12.33
CA TYR A 47 -37.32 14.54 -12.86
C TYR A 47 -36.37 14.03 -11.77
N LEU A 48 -36.33 14.69 -10.62
CA LEU A 48 -35.47 14.30 -9.49
C LEU A 48 -35.82 12.90 -8.94
N GLN A 49 -37.11 12.54 -8.89
CA GLN A 49 -37.55 11.21 -8.47
C GLN A 49 -37.09 10.07 -9.41
N LYS A 50 -36.86 10.37 -10.70
CA LYS A 50 -36.31 9.37 -11.65
C LYS A 50 -34.81 9.20 -11.53
N VAL A 51 -34.10 10.20 -11.02
CA VAL A 51 -32.66 10.13 -10.78
C VAL A 51 -32.38 9.32 -9.50
N ASP A 52 -33.23 9.45 -8.49
CA ASP A 52 -33.14 8.76 -7.18
C ASP A 52 -33.60 7.28 -7.21
N THR A 53 -34.02 6.74 -8.37
CA THR A 53 -34.29 5.30 -8.47
C THR A 53 -32.96 4.56 -8.56
N HIS A 54 -32.50 4.01 -7.43
CA HIS A 54 -31.54 2.91 -7.42
C HIS A 54 -32.00 1.86 -8.44
N VAL A 55 -31.19 1.67 -9.48
CA VAL A 55 -31.36 0.54 -10.39
C VAL A 55 -30.92 -0.68 -9.59
N ASP A 56 -31.88 -1.39 -8.99
CA ASP A 56 -31.65 -2.70 -8.41
C ASP A 56 -31.22 -3.64 -9.55
N LEU A 57 -29.91 -3.81 -9.70
CA LEU A 57 -29.35 -4.89 -10.49
C LEU A 57 -29.78 -6.19 -9.82
N PRO A 58 -30.48 -7.10 -10.51
CA PRO A 58 -30.86 -8.37 -9.90
C PRO A 58 -29.60 -9.14 -9.49
N ASP A 59 -29.56 -9.62 -8.24
CA ASP A 59 -28.44 -10.41 -7.67
C ASP A 59 -28.13 -11.68 -8.48
N ARG A 60 -29.03 -12.08 -9.37
CA ARG A 60 -28.87 -13.20 -10.30
C ARG A 60 -29.12 -12.73 -11.73
N ILE A 61 -28.06 -12.71 -12.55
CA ILE A 61 -28.21 -12.81 -14.00
C ILE A 61 -28.58 -14.26 -14.27
N ASP A 62 -29.88 -14.55 -14.29
CA ASP A 62 -30.41 -15.89 -14.45
C ASP A 62 -30.12 -16.39 -15.89
N ILE A 63 -28.97 -17.06 -16.06
CA ILE A 63 -28.75 -17.90 -17.24
C ILE A 63 -29.56 -19.18 -16.98
N SER A 64 -30.84 -19.10 -17.34
CA SER A 64 -31.88 -20.15 -17.38
C SER A 64 -32.96 -20.06 -16.30
N ASP A 65 -33.98 -19.24 -16.59
CA ASP A 65 -35.34 -19.39 -16.08
C ASP A 65 -35.83 -20.86 -16.24
N PRO A 66 -36.24 -21.57 -15.17
CA PRO A 66 -36.95 -22.83 -15.28
C PRO A 66 -38.46 -22.55 -15.32
N LEU A 67 -38.94 -21.92 -16.38
CA LEU A 67 -40.35 -22.00 -16.77
C LEU A 67 -40.61 -23.41 -17.30
N PHE A 68 -40.91 -24.35 -16.39
CA PHE A 68 -41.82 -25.49 -16.54
C PHE A 68 -41.53 -26.52 -15.45
N ASP A 69 -42.20 -26.37 -14.32
CA ASP A 69 -42.39 -27.46 -13.37
C ASP A 69 -43.44 -28.41 -13.95
N MET A 70 -42.97 -29.44 -14.68
CA MET A 70 -43.82 -30.53 -15.16
C MET A 70 -43.33 -31.87 -14.59
N PRO A 71 -44.23 -32.69 -14.02
CA PRO A 71 -43.87 -33.97 -13.42
C PRO A 71 -43.71 -35.00 -14.54
N LYS A 72 -42.53 -35.05 -15.16
CA LYS A 72 -42.18 -36.12 -16.09
C LYS A 72 -40.93 -36.80 -15.56
N LYS A 73 -41.08 -38.08 -15.16
CA LYS A 73 -40.03 -39.03 -14.75
C LYS A 73 -38.67 -38.62 -15.32
N ARG A 74 -37.91 -37.83 -14.55
CA ARG A 74 -36.64 -37.26 -15.00
C ARG A 74 -35.65 -38.42 -15.07
N LYS A 75 -34.90 -38.50 -16.17
CA LYS A 75 -33.79 -39.47 -16.25
C LYS A 75 -32.81 -39.10 -15.12
N PRO A 76 -32.40 -40.05 -14.25
CA PRO A 76 -31.58 -39.74 -13.07
C PRO A 76 -30.29 -38.99 -13.41
N SER A 77 -29.71 -39.23 -14.60
CA SER A 77 -28.52 -38.51 -15.10
C SER A 77 -28.75 -37.01 -15.41
N LYS A 78 -29.95 -36.59 -15.84
CA LYS A 78 -30.24 -35.16 -16.10
C LYS A 78 -30.52 -34.40 -14.79
N GLU A 79 -31.19 -35.08 -13.86
CA GLU A 79 -31.47 -34.54 -12.52
C GLU A 79 -30.18 -34.38 -11.72
N LEU A 80 -29.26 -35.34 -11.81
CA LEU A 80 -27.92 -35.25 -11.25
C LEU A 80 -27.15 -34.02 -11.76
N LYS A 81 -27.11 -33.79 -13.09
CA LYS A 81 -26.46 -32.62 -13.67
C LYS A 81 -27.09 -31.28 -13.26
N GLN A 82 -28.40 -31.28 -13.01
CA GLN A 82 -29.09 -30.09 -12.50
C GLN A 82 -28.72 -29.83 -11.04
N LEU A 83 -28.67 -30.87 -10.21
CA LEU A 83 -28.21 -30.79 -8.83
C LEU A 83 -26.73 -30.39 -8.74
N GLU A 84 -25.85 -30.88 -9.64
CA GLU A 84 -24.45 -30.46 -9.74
C GLU A 84 -24.31 -28.97 -10.07
N LYS A 85 -25.10 -28.45 -11.03
CA LYS A 85 -25.11 -27.03 -11.37
C LYS A 85 -25.63 -26.16 -10.21
N GLN A 86 -26.68 -26.62 -9.53
CA GLN A 86 -27.22 -25.95 -8.35
C GLN A 86 -26.18 -25.94 -7.21
N LEU A 87 -25.49 -27.06 -6.98
CA LEU A 87 -24.43 -27.15 -5.96
C LEU A 87 -23.29 -26.16 -6.24
N ILE A 88 -22.92 -25.95 -7.50
CA ILE A 88 -21.90 -24.96 -7.87
C ILE A 88 -22.42 -23.54 -7.58
N ALA A 89 -23.64 -23.21 -8.01
CA ALA A 89 -24.19 -21.85 -7.92
C ALA A 89 -24.61 -21.42 -6.49
N THR A 90 -25.00 -22.35 -5.64
CA THR A 90 -25.52 -22.05 -4.30
C THR A 90 -24.39 -21.67 -3.32
N ASN A 91 -24.62 -20.63 -2.51
CA ASN A 91 -23.75 -20.22 -1.40
C ASN A 91 -24.42 -20.42 -0.01
N ASP A 92 -25.64 -20.96 0.05
CA ASP A 92 -26.30 -21.29 1.32
C ASP A 92 -25.89 -22.69 1.81
N HIS A 93 -25.44 -22.76 3.06
CA HIS A 93 -25.01 -23.98 3.73
C HIS A 93 -26.14 -25.02 3.86
N LYS A 94 -27.40 -24.60 4.04
CA LYS A 94 -28.54 -25.52 4.17
C LYS A 94 -28.89 -26.17 2.85
N GLU A 95 -28.93 -25.37 1.78
CA GLU A 95 -29.16 -25.88 0.44
C GLU A 95 -28.04 -26.85 0.00
N ILE A 96 -26.77 -26.55 0.33
CA ILE A 96 -25.66 -27.47 0.05
C ILE A 96 -25.87 -28.81 0.75
N ARG A 97 -26.27 -28.81 2.02
CA ARG A 97 -26.60 -30.04 2.77
C ARG A 97 -27.72 -30.82 2.11
N ASP A 98 -28.82 -30.16 1.74
CA ASP A 98 -29.99 -30.80 1.13
C ASP A 98 -29.68 -31.38 -0.26
N ILE A 99 -28.90 -30.66 -1.07
CA ILE A 99 -28.46 -31.13 -2.39
C ILE A 99 -27.55 -32.35 -2.23
N LEU A 100 -26.61 -32.33 -1.28
CA LEU A 100 -25.72 -33.46 -1.02
C LEU A 100 -26.46 -34.68 -0.46
N MET A 101 -27.48 -34.48 0.38
CA MET A 101 -28.36 -35.58 0.83
C MET A 101 -29.13 -36.20 -0.35
N LYS A 102 -29.65 -35.37 -1.28
CA LYS A 102 -30.32 -35.86 -2.50
C LYS A 102 -29.37 -36.63 -3.41
N ILE A 103 -28.13 -36.15 -3.59
CA ILE A 103 -27.09 -36.84 -4.38
C ILE A 103 -26.70 -38.18 -3.72
N ALA A 104 -26.52 -38.20 -2.40
CA ALA A 104 -26.21 -39.41 -1.65
C ALA A 104 -27.34 -40.46 -1.74
N MET A 105 -28.61 -40.02 -1.70
CA MET A 105 -29.78 -40.89 -1.88
C MET A 105 -29.89 -41.46 -3.31
N MET A 106 -29.43 -40.72 -4.33
CA MET A 106 -29.43 -41.18 -5.73
C MET A 106 -28.30 -42.18 -6.05
N ASN A 107 -27.32 -42.34 -5.15
CA ASN A 107 -26.39 -43.47 -5.03
C ASN A 107 -25.78 -44.03 -6.34
N LEU A 108 -25.16 -43.16 -7.15
CA LEU A 108 -24.55 -43.53 -8.44
C LEU A 108 -23.00 -43.56 -8.44
N GLY A 109 -22.36 -43.53 -7.27
CA GLY A 109 -20.89 -43.55 -7.19
C GLY A 109 -20.22 -42.32 -7.79
N THR A 110 -20.95 -41.20 -7.86
CA THR A 110 -20.44 -39.91 -8.33
C THR A 110 -19.32 -39.42 -7.41
N ASN A 111 -18.13 -39.31 -7.98
CA ASN A 111 -16.97 -38.78 -7.26
C ASN A 111 -17.13 -37.25 -7.17
N ILE A 112 -17.58 -36.73 -6.04
CA ILE A 112 -17.83 -35.29 -5.82
C ILE A 112 -16.64 -34.39 -6.20
N PRO A 113 -15.37 -34.77 -5.93
CA PRO A 113 -14.20 -34.05 -6.43
C PRO A 113 -14.14 -33.83 -7.95
N SER A 114 -14.89 -34.60 -8.75
CA SER A 114 -14.94 -34.46 -10.22
C SER A 114 -16.04 -33.52 -10.73
N ILE A 115 -16.91 -33.00 -9.84
CA ILE A 115 -18.02 -32.10 -10.21
C ILE A 115 -17.49 -30.74 -10.68
N ASN A 116 -16.49 -30.19 -9.99
CA ASN A 116 -15.84 -28.95 -10.36
C ASN A 116 -14.32 -29.11 -10.33
N PRO A 117 -13.62 -29.01 -11.49
CA PRO A 117 -12.16 -29.10 -11.53
C PRO A 117 -11.48 -27.93 -10.80
N LEU A 118 -12.19 -26.83 -10.52
CA LEU A 118 -11.66 -25.69 -9.78
C LEU A 118 -11.61 -25.93 -8.25
N TRP A 119 -12.31 -26.94 -7.75
CA TRP A 119 -12.33 -27.30 -6.34
C TRP A 119 -11.12 -28.13 -5.95
N GLU A 120 -9.94 -27.51 -5.96
CA GLU A 120 -8.69 -28.14 -5.54
C GLU A 120 -8.37 -27.85 -4.07
N LEU A 121 -8.36 -28.91 -3.25
CA LEU A 121 -7.95 -28.84 -1.84
C LEU A 121 -6.46 -29.14 -1.67
N PRO A 122 -5.78 -28.54 -0.68
CA PRO A 122 -4.42 -28.91 -0.31
C PRO A 122 -4.27 -30.40 0.00
N ILE A 123 -3.13 -30.99 -0.39
CA ILE A 123 -2.83 -32.42 -0.25
C ILE A 123 -3.08 -32.96 1.18
N PRO A 124 -2.70 -32.27 2.27
CA PRO A 124 -2.97 -32.74 3.63
C PRO A 124 -4.47 -32.90 3.93
N LEU A 125 -5.28 -31.91 3.54
CA LEU A 125 -6.74 -31.96 3.70
C LEU A 125 -7.35 -33.05 2.83
N GLN A 126 -6.93 -33.13 1.57
CA GLN A 126 -7.44 -34.13 0.62
C GLN A 126 -7.12 -35.57 1.08
N SER A 127 -5.93 -35.80 1.64
CA SER A 127 -5.50 -37.10 2.15
C SER A 127 -6.35 -37.54 3.36
N VAL A 128 -6.57 -36.63 4.31
CA VAL A 128 -7.41 -36.91 5.50
C VAL A 128 -8.87 -37.14 5.10
N ILE A 129 -9.42 -36.33 4.19
CA ILE A 129 -10.79 -36.51 3.69
C ILE A 129 -10.94 -37.85 2.96
N LYS A 130 -9.99 -38.23 2.10
CA LYS A 130 -9.99 -39.53 1.40
C LYS A 130 -9.89 -40.72 2.36
N SER A 131 -9.29 -40.54 3.53
CA SER A 131 -9.19 -41.58 4.57
C SER A 131 -10.48 -41.79 5.37
N LEU A 132 -11.45 -40.86 5.30
CA LEU A 132 -12.76 -41.04 5.90
C LEU A 132 -13.56 -42.14 5.20
N SER A 133 -14.45 -42.81 5.94
CA SER A 133 -15.39 -43.75 5.35
C SER A 133 -16.27 -43.03 4.32
N ARG A 134 -16.43 -43.65 3.15
CA ARG A 134 -17.28 -43.10 2.09
C ARG A 134 -18.69 -42.89 2.62
N GLY A 135 -19.19 -41.67 2.48
CA GLY A 135 -20.51 -41.27 2.97
C GLY A 135 -20.67 -39.76 2.99
N PHE A 136 -21.84 -39.31 3.45
CA PHE A 136 -22.24 -37.90 3.47
C PHE A 136 -21.18 -36.97 4.09
N LEU A 137 -20.54 -37.37 5.19
CA LEU A 137 -19.57 -36.53 5.88
C LEU A 137 -18.31 -36.24 5.04
N GLN A 138 -17.82 -37.21 4.28
CA GLN A 138 -16.66 -37.04 3.40
C GLN A 138 -16.97 -36.03 2.28
N ASP A 139 -18.14 -36.21 1.67
CA ASP A 139 -18.68 -35.41 0.59
C ASP A 139 -18.98 -33.97 1.02
N TYR A 140 -19.63 -33.82 2.17
CA TYR A 140 -19.95 -32.54 2.79
C TYR A 140 -18.69 -31.77 3.21
N ALA A 141 -17.71 -32.43 3.84
CA ALA A 141 -16.45 -31.80 4.21
C ALA A 141 -15.67 -31.32 2.98
N TYR A 142 -15.61 -32.12 1.91
CA TYR A 142 -14.91 -31.74 0.68
C TYR A 142 -15.52 -30.48 0.04
N VAL A 143 -16.84 -30.45 -0.16
CA VAL A 143 -17.54 -29.34 -0.81
C VAL A 143 -17.47 -28.08 0.04
N THR A 144 -17.67 -28.19 1.35
CA THR A 144 -17.66 -27.04 2.26
C THR A 144 -16.28 -26.39 2.33
N LEU A 145 -15.20 -27.19 2.38
CA LEU A 145 -13.83 -26.68 2.31
C LEU A 145 -13.53 -26.03 0.96
N ALA A 146 -13.98 -26.64 -0.14
CA ALA A 146 -13.75 -26.10 -1.48
C ALA A 146 -14.48 -24.77 -1.68
N LYS A 147 -15.73 -24.66 -1.23
CA LYS A 147 -16.51 -23.42 -1.27
C LYS A 147 -15.95 -22.35 -0.34
N SER A 148 -15.47 -22.71 0.85
CA SER A 148 -14.77 -21.75 1.72
C SER A 148 -13.55 -21.15 1.00
N LYS A 149 -12.71 -22.00 0.37
CA LYS A 149 -11.57 -21.53 -0.42
C LYS A 149 -11.97 -20.64 -1.61
N GLU A 150 -13.06 -20.98 -2.30
CA GLU A 150 -13.62 -20.16 -3.37
C GLU A 150 -14.05 -18.77 -2.86
N GLN A 151 -14.70 -18.70 -1.71
CA GLN A 151 -15.10 -17.44 -1.09
C GLN A 151 -13.90 -16.61 -0.60
N VAL A 152 -12.83 -17.25 -0.12
CA VAL A 152 -11.56 -16.56 0.21
C VAL A 152 -10.97 -15.89 -1.04
N LEU A 153 -10.97 -16.57 -2.18
CA LEU A 153 -10.50 -16.00 -3.45
C LEU A 153 -11.36 -14.81 -3.91
N ASN A 154 -12.67 -14.87 -3.63
CA ASN A 154 -13.61 -13.76 -3.88
C ASN A 154 -13.56 -12.64 -2.82
N LYS A 155 -12.66 -12.73 -1.83
CA LYS A 155 -12.56 -11.81 -0.67
C LYS A 155 -13.81 -11.73 0.22
N ASN A 156 -14.69 -12.72 0.14
CA ASN A 156 -15.87 -12.84 1.00
C ASN A 156 -15.52 -13.64 2.27
N TYR A 157 -14.68 -13.06 3.13
CA TYR A 157 -14.16 -13.73 4.32
C TYR A 157 -15.25 -14.19 5.30
N ASN A 158 -16.33 -13.40 5.47
CA ASN A 158 -17.42 -13.75 6.40
C ASN A 158 -18.12 -15.06 6.00
N LEU A 159 -18.44 -15.23 4.72
CA LEU A 159 -19.04 -16.46 4.19
C LEU A 159 -18.07 -17.64 4.26
N ALA A 160 -16.78 -17.39 3.97
CA ALA A 160 -15.75 -18.42 4.10
C ALA A 160 -15.63 -18.95 5.54
N LEU A 161 -15.70 -18.06 6.53
CA LEU A 161 -15.69 -18.41 7.95
C LEU A 161 -16.98 -19.15 8.36
N GLU A 162 -18.14 -18.72 7.89
CA GLU A 162 -19.41 -19.39 8.16
C GLU A 162 -19.37 -20.85 7.70
N PHE A 163 -18.89 -21.12 6.48
CA PHE A 163 -18.72 -22.49 5.99
C PHE A 163 -17.80 -23.33 6.87
N LEU A 164 -16.67 -22.78 7.33
CA LEU A 164 -15.72 -23.53 8.14
C LEU A 164 -16.23 -23.79 9.57
N ILE A 165 -16.90 -22.81 10.19
CA ILE A 165 -17.49 -22.96 11.54
C ILE A 165 -18.63 -23.98 11.52
N ILE A 166 -19.44 -23.99 10.45
CA ILE A 166 -20.49 -24.99 10.29
C ILE A 166 -19.89 -26.38 10.11
N LEU A 167 -18.81 -26.50 9.31
CA LEU A 167 -18.11 -27.76 9.16
C LEU A 167 -17.51 -28.24 10.49
N GLU A 168 -16.90 -27.34 11.26
CA GLU A 168 -16.35 -27.64 12.59
C GLU A 168 -17.42 -28.21 13.53
N LYS A 169 -18.60 -27.57 13.60
CA LYS A 169 -19.74 -28.05 14.40
C LYS A 169 -20.25 -29.44 13.96
N GLU A 170 -20.30 -29.70 12.66
CA GLU A 170 -20.70 -31.00 12.12
C GLU A 170 -19.65 -32.09 12.43
N LEU A 171 -18.36 -31.74 12.46
CA LEU A 171 -17.29 -32.64 12.85
C LEU A 171 -17.33 -32.95 14.36
N GLU A 172 -17.63 -31.97 15.22
CA GLU A 172 -17.82 -32.20 16.66
C GLU A 172 -19.01 -33.11 16.97
N ALA A 173 -20.10 -32.96 16.23
CA ALA A 173 -21.29 -33.80 16.38
C ALA A 173 -21.06 -35.25 15.93
N SER A 174 -20.01 -35.50 15.13
CA SER A 174 -19.71 -36.83 14.61
C SER A 174 -18.84 -37.64 15.58
N ASN A 175 -19.36 -38.77 16.08
CA ASN A 175 -18.72 -39.67 17.06
C ASN A 175 -17.49 -40.47 16.53
N ILE A 176 -16.88 -40.04 15.42
CA ILE A 176 -15.76 -40.72 14.77
C ILE A 176 -14.46 -40.03 15.22
N ASN A 177 -13.35 -40.76 15.34
CA ASN A 177 -12.05 -40.22 15.74
C ASN A 177 -11.45 -39.32 14.63
N ILE A 178 -11.99 -38.11 14.47
CA ILE A 178 -11.70 -37.14 13.39
C ILE A 178 -10.80 -35.99 13.91
N SER A 179 -10.13 -36.19 15.05
CA SER A 179 -9.27 -35.18 15.70
C SER A 179 -8.23 -34.55 14.78
N LYS A 180 -7.73 -35.29 13.77
CA LYS A 180 -6.81 -34.76 12.75
C LYS A 180 -7.47 -33.77 11.80
N LEU A 181 -8.66 -34.09 11.26
CA LEU A 181 -9.36 -33.17 10.35
C LEU A 181 -9.86 -31.96 11.12
N PHE A 182 -10.35 -32.14 12.34
CA PHE A 182 -10.79 -31.06 13.21
C PHE A 182 -9.67 -30.01 13.39
N LYS A 183 -8.45 -30.45 13.74
CA LYS A 183 -7.27 -29.57 13.84
C LYS A 183 -6.92 -28.88 12.51
N LEU A 184 -7.01 -29.59 11.38
CA LEU A 184 -6.75 -28.98 10.08
C LEU A 184 -7.78 -27.90 9.75
N VAL A 185 -9.07 -28.15 10.03
CA VAL A 185 -10.15 -27.19 9.82
C VAL A 185 -9.98 -25.97 10.73
N SER A 186 -9.62 -26.15 11.99
CA SER A 186 -9.39 -25.02 12.90
C SER A 186 -8.20 -24.16 12.45
N TRP A 187 -7.16 -24.75 11.85
CA TRP A 187 -6.08 -23.98 11.23
C TRP A 187 -6.50 -23.27 9.92
N GLU A 188 -7.44 -23.82 9.15
CA GLU A 188 -8.03 -23.10 8.02
C GLU A 188 -8.86 -21.90 8.50
N ILE A 189 -9.63 -22.04 9.59
CA ILE A 189 -10.34 -20.91 10.21
C ILE A 189 -9.36 -19.81 10.61
N LEU A 190 -8.27 -20.19 11.28
CA LEU A 190 -7.20 -19.28 11.67
C LEU A 190 -6.60 -18.55 10.46
N LEU A 191 -6.32 -19.27 9.38
CA LEU A 191 -5.80 -18.69 8.13
C LEU A 191 -6.75 -17.65 7.53
N VAL A 192 -8.05 -17.97 7.45
CA VAL A 192 -9.07 -17.04 6.91
C VAL A 192 -9.19 -15.80 7.78
N GLN A 193 -9.15 -15.93 9.11
CA GLN A 193 -9.15 -14.81 10.04
C GLN A 193 -7.92 -13.90 9.84
N ILE A 194 -6.72 -14.49 9.70
CA ILE A 194 -5.49 -13.72 9.43
C ILE A 194 -5.62 -12.96 8.11
N LEU A 195 -6.10 -13.62 7.04
CA LEU A 195 -6.27 -12.98 5.73
C LEU A 195 -7.27 -11.82 5.78
N GLN A 196 -8.39 -11.99 6.50
CA GLN A 196 -9.38 -10.93 6.71
C GLN A 196 -8.76 -9.72 7.40
N VAL A 197 -8.01 -9.93 8.49
CA VAL A 197 -7.35 -8.85 9.23
C VAL A 197 -6.28 -8.15 8.39
N LEU A 198 -5.51 -8.89 7.59
CA LEU A 198 -4.46 -8.32 6.75
C LEU A 198 -5.01 -7.53 5.55
N ASP A 199 -6.11 -7.96 4.92
CA ASP A 199 -6.76 -7.20 3.83
C ASP A 199 -7.47 -5.94 4.35
N GLN A 200 -7.97 -5.98 5.59
CA GLN A 200 -8.68 -4.86 6.23
C GLN A 200 -7.82 -4.07 7.24
N TRP A 201 -6.48 -4.21 7.18
CA TRP A 201 -5.54 -3.75 8.21
C TRP A 201 -5.74 -2.28 8.65
N THR A 202 -5.97 -1.38 7.68
CA THR A 202 -6.18 0.05 7.90
C THR A 202 -7.65 0.49 7.94
N LYS A 203 -8.56 -0.34 7.41
CA LYS A 203 -9.96 0.04 7.19
C LYS A 203 -10.87 -0.25 8.38
N ASN A 204 -10.56 -1.28 9.17
CA ASN A 204 -11.41 -1.73 10.28
C ASN A 204 -10.60 -1.95 11.57
N PRO A 205 -10.40 -0.90 12.40
CA PRO A 205 -9.74 -1.05 13.70
C PRO A 205 -10.55 -1.87 14.73
N ASN A 206 -11.87 -2.04 14.54
CA ASN A 206 -12.79 -2.52 15.59
C ASN A 206 -13.44 -3.90 15.33
N GLY A 207 -13.00 -4.66 14.33
CA GLY A 207 -13.71 -5.90 13.93
C GLY A 207 -13.25 -7.19 14.60
N ILE A 208 -11.94 -7.35 14.84
CA ILE A 208 -11.33 -8.60 15.31
C ILE A 208 -10.27 -8.26 16.36
N ASP A 209 -10.29 -8.98 17.49
CA ASP A 209 -9.25 -8.85 18.52
C ASP A 209 -7.92 -9.36 17.96
N LYS A 210 -7.07 -8.40 17.61
CA LYS A 210 -5.76 -8.63 17.04
C LYS A 210 -4.84 -9.43 17.98
N HIS A 211 -5.00 -9.30 19.30
CA HIS A 211 -4.17 -9.99 20.29
C HIS A 211 -4.64 -11.42 20.51
N ALA A 212 -5.95 -11.67 20.64
CA ALA A 212 -6.47 -13.03 20.72
C ALA A 212 -6.08 -13.88 19.49
N LEU A 213 -6.10 -13.28 18.29
CA LEU A 213 -5.64 -13.94 17.07
C LEU A 213 -4.12 -14.21 17.09
N ALA A 214 -3.33 -13.34 17.72
CA ALA A 214 -1.89 -13.55 17.88
C ALA A 214 -1.62 -14.73 18.82
N ASP A 215 -2.33 -14.83 19.93
CA ASP A 215 -2.21 -15.94 20.87
C ASP A 215 -2.58 -17.28 20.19
N ALA A 216 -3.59 -17.29 19.33
CA ALA A 216 -3.95 -18.45 18.51
C ALA A 216 -2.85 -18.83 17.49
N CYS A 217 -2.14 -17.85 16.92
CA CYS A 217 -0.98 -18.10 16.06
C CYS A 217 0.18 -18.72 16.85
N GLU A 218 0.47 -18.22 18.05
CA GLU A 218 1.52 -18.76 18.92
C GLU A 218 1.22 -20.23 19.28
N ALA A 219 -0.04 -20.52 19.67
CA ALA A 219 -0.49 -21.88 19.95
C ALA A 219 -0.36 -22.81 18.74
N CYS A 220 -0.69 -22.34 17.53
CA CYS A 220 -0.54 -23.11 16.29
C CYS A 220 0.94 -23.48 16.04
N LEU A 221 1.85 -22.53 16.23
CA LEU A 221 3.28 -22.70 15.94
C LEU A 221 4.02 -23.54 17.00
N GLN A 222 3.55 -23.58 18.24
CA GLN A 222 4.10 -24.41 19.32
C GLN A 222 3.65 -25.87 19.30
N THR A 223 2.81 -26.27 18.33
CA THR A 223 2.27 -27.63 18.24
C THR A 223 3.39 -28.66 18.05
N ASN A 224 3.59 -29.54 19.04
CA ASN A 224 4.51 -30.69 18.98
C ASN A 224 3.80 -32.01 18.62
N ASP A 225 2.57 -31.94 18.12
CA ASP A 225 1.77 -33.11 17.77
C ASP A 225 2.26 -33.80 16.48
N SER A 226 1.78 -35.04 16.28
CA SER A 226 2.01 -35.82 15.06
C SER A 226 1.46 -35.19 13.76
N VAL A 227 0.61 -34.17 13.87
CA VAL A 227 0.04 -33.43 12.73
C VAL A 227 0.70 -32.06 12.69
N LEU A 228 1.31 -31.73 11.55
CA LEU A 228 1.97 -30.45 11.34
C LEU A 228 1.08 -29.51 10.51
N PRO A 229 1.05 -28.20 10.82
CA PRO A 229 0.37 -27.22 10.00
C PRO A 229 1.01 -27.10 8.61
N ARG A 230 0.19 -26.71 7.63
CA ARG A 230 0.64 -26.45 6.26
C ARG A 230 1.60 -25.25 6.24
N SER A 231 2.57 -25.26 5.31
CA SER A 231 3.57 -24.20 5.16
C SER A 231 2.97 -22.80 5.03
N GLU A 232 1.85 -22.67 4.29
CA GLU A 232 1.13 -21.40 4.14
C GLU A 232 0.56 -20.87 5.45
N ILE A 233 0.03 -21.75 6.31
CA ILE A 233 -0.51 -21.37 7.61
C ILE A 233 0.63 -20.89 8.52
N VAL A 234 1.72 -21.65 8.55
CA VAL A 234 2.94 -21.26 9.28
C VAL A 234 3.47 -19.90 8.81
N GLU A 235 3.54 -19.69 7.49
CA GLU A 235 4.00 -18.43 6.89
C GLU A 235 3.12 -17.26 7.33
N MET A 236 1.79 -17.40 7.18
CA MET A 236 0.85 -16.34 7.51
C MET A 236 0.80 -16.05 9.01
N CYS A 237 0.87 -17.07 9.88
CA CYS A 237 1.00 -16.89 11.33
C CYS A 237 2.28 -16.12 11.69
N SER A 238 3.42 -16.49 11.08
CA SER A 238 4.72 -15.84 11.35
C SER A 238 4.71 -14.37 10.94
N ILE A 239 4.14 -14.07 9.76
CA ILE A 239 4.02 -12.69 9.24
C ILE A 239 3.02 -11.89 10.09
N TYR A 240 1.92 -12.50 10.51
CA TYR A 240 0.93 -11.85 11.36
C TYR A 240 1.54 -11.44 12.71
N LEU A 241 2.26 -12.35 13.37
CA LEU A 241 2.98 -12.05 14.63
C LEU A 241 4.01 -10.94 14.47
N LEU A 242 4.70 -10.91 13.31
CA LEU A 242 5.66 -9.87 12.98
C LEU A 242 4.97 -8.50 12.83
N ASN A 243 3.82 -8.45 12.17
CA ASN A 243 3.01 -7.25 11.98
C ASN A 243 2.36 -6.72 13.26
N ILE A 244 2.04 -7.59 14.22
CA ILE A 244 1.47 -7.21 15.52
C ILE A 244 2.54 -6.70 16.49
N GLY A 245 3.82 -7.03 16.26
CA GLY A 245 4.91 -6.67 17.17
C GLY A 245 5.22 -7.72 18.24
N ARG A 246 4.75 -8.97 18.09
CA ARG A 246 5.11 -10.11 18.97
C ARG A 246 6.50 -10.65 18.65
N TRP A 247 7.49 -9.75 18.65
CA TRP A 247 8.84 -10.05 18.22
C TRP A 247 9.56 -11.01 19.17
N GLU A 248 9.29 -10.96 20.48
CA GLU A 248 9.95 -11.81 21.48
C GLU A 248 9.69 -13.30 21.23
N PHE A 249 8.45 -13.65 20.90
CA PHE A 249 8.08 -15.01 20.51
C PHE A 249 8.86 -15.48 19.27
N LEU A 250 8.89 -14.65 18.21
CA LEU A 250 9.55 -15.00 16.94
C LEU A 250 11.07 -15.16 17.06
N VAL A 251 11.71 -14.48 18.03
CA VAL A 251 13.15 -14.63 18.27
C VAL A 251 13.46 -15.93 19.00
N ASN A 252 12.57 -16.38 19.89
CA ASN A 252 12.81 -17.52 20.77
C ASN A 252 12.35 -18.87 20.19
N ILE A 253 11.58 -18.87 19.09
CA ILE A 253 11.07 -20.10 18.49
C ILE A 253 12.17 -20.88 17.73
N ASP A 254 12.11 -22.22 17.81
CA ASP A 254 12.99 -23.09 17.05
C ASP A 254 12.80 -22.88 15.54
N LYS A 255 13.91 -22.67 14.83
CA LYS A 255 13.96 -22.41 13.38
C LYS A 255 13.70 -23.67 12.54
N LYS A 256 12.57 -24.35 12.78
CA LYS A 256 12.16 -25.57 12.06
C LYS A 256 11.79 -25.30 10.59
N TRP A 257 11.33 -24.08 10.29
CA TRP A 257 10.91 -23.67 8.96
C TRP A 257 11.73 -22.46 8.49
N ALA A 258 12.08 -22.42 7.20
CA ALA A 258 12.89 -21.35 6.59
C ALA A 258 12.28 -19.95 6.79
N ILE A 259 10.95 -19.85 6.85
CA ILE A 259 10.25 -18.59 7.11
C ILE A 259 10.63 -17.97 8.46
N PHE A 260 10.87 -18.80 9.48
CA PHE A 260 11.29 -18.32 10.80
C PHE A 260 12.68 -17.70 10.77
N GLU A 261 13.59 -18.16 9.91
CA GLU A 261 14.90 -17.53 9.79
C GLU A 261 14.76 -16.08 9.32
N ILE A 262 13.84 -15.82 8.39
CA ILE A 262 13.54 -14.49 7.85
C ILE A 262 12.79 -13.64 8.90
N THR A 263 11.68 -14.15 9.44
CA THR A 263 10.84 -13.36 10.37
C THR A 263 11.55 -13.10 11.70
N SER A 264 12.34 -14.06 12.22
CA SER A 264 13.18 -13.84 13.41
C SER A 264 14.26 -12.79 13.16
N ALA A 265 14.92 -12.80 12.00
CA ALA A 265 15.94 -11.82 11.66
C ALA A 265 15.37 -10.39 11.64
N ILE A 266 14.18 -10.21 11.05
CA ILE A 266 13.49 -8.92 11.02
C ILE A 266 13.08 -8.52 12.45
N ALA A 267 12.48 -9.43 13.21
CA ALA A 267 12.04 -9.20 14.59
C ALA A 267 13.21 -8.78 15.51
N MET A 268 14.35 -9.48 15.43
CA MET A 268 15.57 -9.14 16.19
C MET A 268 16.05 -7.72 15.87
N THR A 269 16.10 -7.38 14.59
CA THR A 269 16.56 -6.06 14.13
C THR A 269 15.61 -4.95 14.61
N CYS A 270 14.30 -5.18 14.54
CA CYS A 270 13.30 -4.24 15.04
C CYS A 270 13.41 -4.04 16.56
N GLN A 271 13.56 -5.13 17.33
CA GLN A 271 13.78 -5.03 18.78
C GLN A 271 15.02 -4.23 19.14
N GLU A 272 16.13 -4.43 18.45
CA GLU A 272 17.37 -3.73 18.75
C GLU A 272 17.28 -2.23 18.46
N ILE A 273 16.63 -1.84 17.37
CA ILE A 273 16.41 -0.43 17.07
C ILE A 273 15.59 0.26 18.16
N ILE A 274 14.51 -0.40 18.63
CA ILE A 274 13.70 0.14 19.73
C ILE A 274 14.51 0.19 21.04
N LYS A 275 15.18 -0.90 21.41
CA LYS A 275 15.95 -1.00 22.67
C LYS A 275 17.11 0.00 22.73
N GLN A 276 17.78 0.22 21.60
CA GLN A 276 19.01 1.01 21.53
C GLN A 276 18.79 2.42 20.97
N LYS A 277 17.55 2.82 20.69
CA LYS A 277 17.18 4.09 20.05
C LYS A 277 18.02 4.38 18.79
N GLY A 278 18.39 3.34 18.04
CA GLY A 278 19.21 3.47 16.84
C GLY A 278 20.65 3.95 17.05
N SER A 279 21.27 3.73 18.21
CA SER A 279 22.62 4.22 18.52
C SER A 279 23.77 3.24 18.23
N LYS A 280 23.52 1.92 18.16
CA LYS A 280 24.56 0.93 17.82
C LYS A 280 24.25 0.22 16.50
N LYS A 281 25.28 -0.43 15.96
CA LYS A 281 25.21 -1.23 14.73
C LYS A 281 24.25 -2.39 14.90
N LEU A 282 23.51 -2.70 13.83
CA LEU A 282 22.51 -3.76 13.81
C LEU A 282 23.14 -5.15 13.67
N PRO A 283 22.39 -6.22 14.02
CA PRO A 283 22.81 -7.59 13.80
C PRO A 283 22.97 -7.84 12.29
N LYS A 284 24.05 -8.51 11.92
CA LYS A 284 24.33 -8.84 10.51
C LYS A 284 23.44 -9.95 9.96
N HIS A 285 22.69 -10.66 10.81
CA HIS A 285 21.91 -11.82 10.37
C HIS A 285 20.91 -11.50 9.25
N LEU A 286 20.15 -10.39 9.35
CA LEU A 286 19.25 -10.00 8.27
C LEU A 286 20.00 -9.56 7.00
N TRP A 287 21.11 -8.85 7.18
CA TRP A 287 21.99 -8.43 6.09
C TRP A 287 22.56 -9.63 5.31
N ASP A 288 23.08 -10.62 6.02
CA ASP A 288 23.69 -11.81 5.45
C ASP A 288 22.66 -12.72 4.75
N LEU A 289 21.37 -12.64 5.13
CA LEU A 289 20.27 -13.33 4.42
C LEU A 289 19.85 -12.61 3.13
N VAL A 290 19.79 -11.28 3.14
CA VAL A 290 19.26 -10.49 2.02
C VAL A 290 20.31 -10.26 0.92
N VAL A 291 21.55 -9.93 1.29
CA VAL A 291 22.59 -9.55 0.31
C VAL A 291 22.84 -10.64 -0.75
N PRO A 292 22.99 -11.93 -0.41
CA PRO A 292 23.25 -12.98 -1.40
C PRO A 292 22.16 -13.13 -2.48
N ILE A 293 20.94 -12.64 -2.25
CA ILE A 293 19.82 -12.72 -3.21
C ILE A 293 20.10 -11.92 -4.48
N PHE A 294 20.92 -10.87 -4.37
CA PHE A 294 21.29 -9.98 -5.48
C PHE A 294 22.68 -10.29 -6.05
N GLY A 295 23.39 -11.26 -5.46
CA GLY A 295 24.72 -11.66 -5.89
C GLY A 295 24.69 -12.65 -7.06
N PRO A 296 25.86 -12.97 -7.63
CA PRO A 296 25.94 -14.00 -8.66
C PRO A 296 25.48 -15.34 -8.08
N PRO A 297 24.83 -16.21 -8.87
CA PRO A 297 24.45 -17.54 -8.41
C PRO A 297 25.71 -18.26 -7.93
N SER A 298 25.68 -18.71 -6.67
CA SER A 298 26.81 -19.37 -6.01
C SER A 298 27.42 -20.43 -6.93
N GLN A 299 28.62 -20.15 -7.46
CA GLN A 299 29.38 -21.15 -8.20
C GLN A 299 29.79 -22.24 -7.21
N ALA A 300 29.23 -23.43 -7.37
CA ALA A 300 29.58 -24.58 -6.56
C ALA A 300 31.11 -24.80 -6.61
N LYS A 301 31.75 -24.88 -5.44
CA LYS A 301 33.00 -25.64 -5.33
C LYS A 301 32.66 -27.06 -5.76
N ARG A 302 33.17 -27.48 -6.92
CA ARG A 302 33.08 -28.87 -7.41
C ARG A 302 33.68 -29.80 -6.35
N GLY A 303 32.82 -30.45 -5.57
CA GLY A 303 33.25 -31.47 -4.62
C GLY A 303 32.13 -31.92 -3.69
N GLY A 304 31.53 -33.07 -4.02
CA GLY A 304 30.91 -33.95 -3.01
C GLY A 304 29.39 -34.06 -3.03
N SER A 305 28.92 -35.20 -3.54
CA SER A 305 27.65 -35.91 -3.25
C SER A 305 26.32 -35.16 -3.43
N GLY A 306 25.44 -35.77 -4.22
CA GLY A 306 24.13 -35.24 -4.61
C GLY A 306 23.26 -34.80 -3.43
N PHE A 307 23.05 -33.49 -3.37
CA PHE A 307 21.93 -32.81 -2.71
C PHE A 307 21.62 -31.57 -3.56
N VAL A 308 20.33 -31.21 -3.59
CA VAL A 308 19.67 -30.14 -4.37
C VAL A 308 20.61 -29.00 -4.80
N GLU A 309 20.57 -28.64 -6.09
CA GLU A 309 21.35 -27.53 -6.64
C GLU A 309 21.22 -26.26 -5.76
N PRO A 310 22.33 -25.63 -5.32
CA PRO A 310 22.28 -24.41 -4.50
C PRO A 310 21.48 -23.26 -5.14
N SER A 311 21.37 -23.24 -6.47
CA SER A 311 20.59 -22.27 -7.25
C SER A 311 19.08 -22.35 -6.99
N THR A 312 18.55 -23.54 -6.69
CA THR A 312 17.11 -23.73 -6.42
C THR A 312 16.78 -23.30 -4.99
N LEU A 313 17.69 -23.55 -4.04
CA LEU A 313 17.57 -23.12 -2.65
C LEU A 313 17.58 -21.58 -2.52
N THR A 314 18.50 -20.90 -3.20
CA THR A 314 18.55 -19.43 -3.24
C THR A 314 17.32 -18.84 -3.93
N SER A 315 16.79 -19.48 -4.98
CA SER A 315 15.54 -19.05 -5.64
C SER A 315 14.32 -19.18 -4.72
N SER A 316 14.22 -20.26 -3.93
CA SER A 316 13.10 -20.45 -2.99
C SER A 316 13.15 -19.51 -1.79
N LEU A 317 14.35 -19.23 -1.27
CA LEU A 317 14.57 -18.20 -0.24
C LEU A 317 14.23 -16.81 -0.77
N LYS A 318 14.63 -16.50 -2.01
CA LYS A 318 14.27 -15.25 -2.69
C LYS A 318 12.76 -15.07 -2.79
N SER A 319 12.01 -16.08 -3.25
CA SER A 319 10.55 -15.98 -3.35
C SER A 319 9.88 -15.81 -1.99
N ASN A 320 10.35 -16.54 -0.96
CA ASN A 320 9.82 -16.42 0.39
C ASN A 320 10.09 -15.04 1.01
N LEU A 321 11.31 -14.53 0.83
CA LEU A 321 11.69 -13.23 1.36
C LEU A 321 10.92 -12.08 0.70
N VAL A 322 10.78 -12.13 -0.63
CA VAL A 322 9.96 -11.15 -1.37
C VAL A 322 8.48 -11.26 -0.98
N SER A 323 7.94 -12.48 -0.82
CA SER A 323 6.58 -12.71 -0.30
C SER A 323 6.37 -12.05 1.06
N VAL A 324 7.31 -12.21 1.99
CA VAL A 324 7.26 -11.56 3.30
C VAL A 324 7.20 -10.05 3.17
N PHE A 325 8.07 -9.44 2.36
CA PHE A 325 8.14 -7.98 2.22
C PHE A 325 6.81 -7.36 1.80
N PHE A 326 6.09 -7.98 0.87
CA PHE A 326 4.78 -7.51 0.38
C PHE A 326 3.59 -7.91 1.25
N LYS A 327 3.79 -8.69 2.32
CA LYS A 327 2.76 -9.04 3.30
C LYS A 327 2.95 -8.31 4.63
N LEU A 328 4.01 -7.54 4.79
CA LEU A 328 4.24 -6.72 5.98
C LEU A 328 3.30 -5.52 6.03
N LYS A 329 2.82 -5.22 7.22
CA LYS A 329 1.91 -4.12 7.53
C LYS A 329 2.44 -3.22 8.63
N ASP A 330 3.38 -3.68 9.44
CA ASP A 330 4.01 -2.87 10.47
C ASP A 330 4.98 -1.83 9.88
N SER A 331 4.86 -0.56 10.31
CA SER A 331 5.67 0.54 9.78
C SER A 331 7.15 0.40 10.16
N MET A 332 7.46 -0.16 11.33
CA MET A 332 8.83 -0.35 11.77
C MET A 332 9.52 -1.46 10.97
N CYS A 333 8.85 -2.60 10.75
CA CYS A 333 9.36 -3.68 9.90
C CYS A 333 9.63 -3.20 8.47
N LEU A 334 8.71 -2.42 7.89
CA LEU A 334 8.90 -1.81 6.56
C LEU A 334 10.09 -0.84 6.54
N ALA A 335 10.22 0.03 7.55
CA ALA A 335 11.35 0.95 7.66
C ALA A 335 12.71 0.23 7.74
N VAL A 336 12.78 -0.89 8.47
CA VAL A 336 13.99 -1.73 8.54
C VAL A 336 14.37 -2.27 7.16
N ILE A 337 13.41 -2.85 6.43
CA ILE A 337 13.67 -3.42 5.10
C ILE A 337 14.08 -2.34 4.11
N ILE A 338 13.36 -1.22 4.10
CA ILE A 338 13.65 -0.07 3.24
C ILE A 338 15.06 0.48 3.53
N SER A 339 15.43 0.61 4.81
CA SER A 339 16.77 1.07 5.19
C SER A 339 17.89 0.12 4.77
N LEU A 340 17.64 -1.19 4.83
CA LEU A 340 18.59 -2.23 4.42
C LEU A 340 18.82 -2.18 2.91
N LEU A 341 17.73 -2.16 2.13
CA LEU A 341 17.79 -2.10 0.67
C LEU A 341 18.40 -0.78 0.19
N SER A 342 18.09 0.34 0.87
CA SER A 342 18.69 1.65 0.56
C SER A 342 20.19 1.67 0.86
N LYS A 343 20.63 1.07 1.97
CA LYS A 343 22.06 0.92 2.25
C LYS A 343 22.74 0.08 1.17
N LEU A 344 22.14 -1.04 0.80
CA LEU A 344 22.67 -1.92 -0.25
C LEU A 344 22.81 -1.16 -1.57
N PHE A 345 21.79 -0.40 -1.98
CA PHE A 345 21.85 0.46 -3.16
C PHE A 345 23.03 1.44 -3.10
N ASN A 346 23.21 2.17 -1.99
CA ASN A 346 24.29 3.16 -1.84
C ASN A 346 25.68 2.51 -1.97
N ILE A 347 25.88 1.33 -1.38
CA ILE A 347 27.16 0.60 -1.49
C ILE A 347 27.42 0.17 -2.93
N LEU A 348 26.39 -0.31 -3.63
CA LEU A 348 26.54 -0.84 -4.99
C LEU A 348 26.69 0.27 -6.03
N LYS A 349 26.08 1.43 -5.81
CA LYS A 349 26.15 2.57 -6.73
C LYS A 349 27.47 3.36 -6.58
N ASP A 350 28.04 3.41 -5.38
CA ASP A 350 29.33 4.05 -5.05
C ASP A 350 29.48 5.50 -5.55
N GLU A 351 28.37 6.24 -5.57
CA GLU A 351 28.31 7.64 -5.98
C GLU A 351 27.66 8.47 -4.85
N SER A 352 28.47 9.14 -4.03
CA SER A 352 27.98 9.88 -2.85
C SER A 352 26.94 10.96 -3.17
N SER A 353 26.95 11.50 -4.40
CA SER A 353 25.94 12.46 -4.86
C SER A 353 24.54 11.87 -5.03
N LEU A 354 24.45 10.55 -5.21
CA LEU A 354 23.21 9.79 -5.42
C LEU A 354 22.80 8.97 -4.20
N ASP A 355 23.48 9.14 -3.05
CA ASP A 355 23.20 8.38 -1.84
C ASP A 355 21.75 8.57 -1.38
N LEU A 356 21.01 7.48 -1.28
CA LEU A 356 19.65 7.47 -0.76
C LEU A 356 19.66 7.79 0.73
N GLN A 357 18.82 8.74 1.15
CA GLN A 357 18.70 9.15 2.53
C GLN A 357 17.39 8.61 3.13
N VAL A 358 17.52 7.70 4.09
CA VAL A 358 16.38 7.20 4.88
C VAL A 358 16.84 6.84 6.29
N ASP A 359 15.89 6.74 7.20
CA ASP A 359 16.14 6.37 8.59
C ASP A 359 16.90 5.04 8.70
N TYR A 360 17.76 4.92 9.70
CA TYR A 360 18.52 3.71 10.04
C TYR A 360 19.57 3.22 9.02
N VAL A 361 19.75 3.88 7.87
CA VAL A 361 20.75 3.49 6.84
C VAL A 361 22.18 3.39 7.41
N SER A 362 22.52 4.28 8.35
CA SER A 362 23.85 4.34 8.97
C SER A 362 24.17 3.15 9.88
N LEU A 363 23.17 2.37 10.29
CA LEU A 363 23.35 1.27 11.24
C LEU A 363 23.78 -0.05 10.58
N TRP A 364 23.64 -0.12 9.25
CA TRP A 364 24.00 -1.26 8.43
C TRP A 364 25.51 -1.29 8.08
N PRO A 365 26.06 -2.46 7.73
CA PRO A 365 27.44 -2.58 7.26
C PRO A 365 27.75 -1.63 6.09
N VAL A 366 28.99 -1.13 6.04
CA VAL A 366 29.42 -0.12 5.05
C VAL A 366 30.05 -0.75 3.82
N THR A 367 30.52 -2.01 3.90
CA THR A 367 31.26 -2.68 2.84
C THR A 367 30.66 -4.03 2.50
N ILE A 368 30.71 -4.39 1.21
CA ILE A 368 30.37 -5.70 0.68
C ILE A 368 31.54 -6.18 -0.16
N SER A 369 31.90 -7.45 -0.02
CA SER A 369 32.93 -8.07 -0.85
C SER A 369 32.42 -8.20 -2.29
N ASN A 370 33.22 -7.78 -3.28
CA ASN A 370 32.89 -7.87 -4.70
C ASN A 370 31.57 -7.16 -5.10
N ALA A 371 31.38 -5.89 -4.68
CA ALA A 371 30.19 -5.09 -5.00
C ALA A 371 29.78 -5.11 -6.49
N ASN A 372 30.75 -5.06 -7.41
CA ASN A 372 30.51 -5.08 -8.86
C ASN A 372 29.87 -6.37 -9.40
N SER A 373 29.82 -7.44 -8.60
CA SER A 373 29.17 -8.71 -9.00
C SER A 373 27.67 -8.76 -8.72
N TYR A 374 27.14 -7.76 -8.01
CA TYR A 374 25.74 -7.69 -7.61
C TYR A 374 24.91 -6.90 -8.62
N ASP A 375 23.64 -7.26 -8.72
CA ASP A 375 22.68 -6.59 -9.60
C ASP A 375 22.07 -5.36 -8.92
N VAL A 376 22.61 -4.17 -9.24
CA VAL A 376 22.13 -2.88 -8.72
C VAL A 376 20.71 -2.59 -9.19
N THR A 377 20.35 -3.01 -10.41
CA THR A 377 19.02 -2.76 -10.97
C THR A 377 17.96 -3.58 -10.22
N ALA A 378 18.22 -4.86 -9.93
CA ALA A 378 17.31 -5.68 -9.14
C ALA A 378 17.10 -5.15 -7.71
N VAL A 379 18.15 -4.59 -7.08
CA VAL A 379 18.01 -3.93 -5.76
C VAL A 379 17.15 -2.67 -5.87
N SER A 380 17.40 -1.86 -6.90
CA SER A 380 16.64 -0.63 -7.16
C SER A 380 15.15 -0.92 -7.41
N ASP A 381 14.85 -1.92 -8.23
CA ASP A 381 13.48 -2.31 -8.59
C ASP A 381 12.73 -2.84 -7.36
N LEU A 382 13.34 -3.75 -6.59
CA LEU A 382 12.71 -4.25 -5.38
C LEU A 382 12.50 -3.14 -4.35
N LEU A 383 13.48 -2.24 -4.19
CA LEU A 383 13.34 -1.10 -3.29
C LEU A 383 12.19 -0.19 -3.72
N TRP A 384 12.06 0.08 -5.02
CA TRP A 384 10.96 0.86 -5.58
C TRP A 384 9.59 0.20 -5.29
N ASP A 385 9.48 -1.11 -5.51
CA ASP A 385 8.23 -1.85 -5.27
C ASP A 385 7.85 -1.85 -3.79
N VAL A 386 8.82 -2.07 -2.89
CA VAL A 386 8.60 -2.09 -1.44
C VAL A 386 8.21 -0.71 -0.91
N VAL A 387 8.85 0.36 -1.38
CA VAL A 387 8.50 1.75 -1.01
C VAL A 387 7.10 2.11 -1.52
N THR A 388 6.77 1.72 -2.75
CA THR A 388 5.43 1.94 -3.34
C THR A 388 4.36 1.20 -2.55
N TYR A 389 4.63 -0.05 -2.17
CA TYR A 389 3.76 -0.83 -1.30
C TYR A 389 3.59 -0.17 0.07
N ALA A 390 4.68 0.27 0.71
CA ALA A 390 4.65 0.91 2.02
C ALA A 390 3.83 2.22 2.02
N LEU A 391 3.98 3.05 0.99
CA LEU A 391 3.20 4.29 0.82
C LEU A 391 1.70 4.01 0.61
N LYS A 392 1.35 2.92 -0.08
CA LYS A 392 -0.05 2.50 -0.28
C LYS A 392 -0.70 2.03 1.02
N GLU A 393 0.05 1.32 1.86
CA GLU A 393 -0.45 0.76 3.12
C GLU A 393 -0.53 1.80 4.23
N HIS A 394 0.33 2.82 4.23
CA HIS A 394 0.35 3.86 5.28
C HIS A 394 0.22 5.29 4.74
N PRO A 395 -0.92 5.66 4.13
CA PRO A 395 -1.12 7.03 3.66
C PRO A 395 -1.22 8.06 4.81
N THR A 396 -1.58 7.63 6.03
CA THR A 396 -1.87 8.51 7.18
C THR A 396 -0.75 8.55 8.22
N ASN A 397 0.27 7.69 8.12
CA ASN A 397 1.38 7.70 9.07
C ASN A 397 2.41 8.76 8.66
N ILE A 398 2.22 9.99 9.16
CA ILE A 398 2.93 11.18 8.68
C ILE A 398 4.46 11.05 8.74
N PRO A 399 5.10 10.62 9.85
CA PRO A 399 6.57 10.56 9.90
C PRO A 399 7.18 9.59 8.88
N PHE A 400 6.66 8.36 8.79
CA PHE A 400 7.18 7.36 7.86
C PHE A 400 6.83 7.67 6.41
N SER A 401 5.61 8.13 6.13
CA SER A 401 5.20 8.51 4.78
C SER A 401 6.06 9.65 4.23
N VAL A 402 6.42 10.66 5.04
CA VAL A 402 7.32 11.74 4.62
C VAL A 402 8.71 11.20 4.28
N SER A 403 9.29 10.35 5.13
CA SER A 403 10.59 9.71 4.91
C SER A 403 10.60 8.87 3.62
N TRP A 404 9.54 8.07 3.39
CA TRP A 404 9.41 7.24 2.19
C TRP A 404 9.13 8.04 0.91
N LEU A 405 8.40 9.15 0.99
CA LEU A 405 8.23 10.07 -0.14
C LEU A 405 9.56 10.73 -0.54
N ARG A 406 10.38 11.13 0.45
CA ARG A 406 11.73 11.65 0.19
C ARG A 406 12.60 10.62 -0.50
N LEU A 407 12.61 9.38 0.01
CA LEU A 407 13.32 8.26 -0.59
C LEU A 407 12.85 7.98 -2.03
N MET A 408 11.55 8.06 -2.29
CA MET A 408 11.01 7.93 -3.65
C MET A 408 11.49 9.06 -4.57
N GLY A 409 11.63 10.28 -4.04
CA GLY A 409 12.28 11.39 -4.73
C GLY A 409 13.74 11.10 -5.07
N ASP A 410 14.48 10.50 -4.14
CA ASP A 410 15.90 10.13 -4.29
C ASP A 410 16.11 9.03 -5.33
N LEU A 411 15.28 7.99 -5.33
CA LEU A 411 15.31 6.93 -6.34
C LEU A 411 15.10 7.50 -7.74
N ASN A 412 14.06 8.34 -7.90
CA ASN A 412 13.81 9.01 -9.17
C ASN A 412 14.93 9.98 -9.57
N PHE A 413 15.58 10.62 -8.60
CA PHE A 413 16.74 11.47 -8.84
C PHE A 413 17.92 10.65 -9.38
N ALA A 414 18.22 9.51 -8.76
CA ALA A 414 19.28 8.61 -9.18
C ALA A 414 19.02 7.99 -10.56
N SER A 415 17.75 7.79 -10.94
CA SER A 415 17.33 7.37 -12.29
C SER A 415 17.22 8.52 -13.31
N CYS A 416 17.65 9.74 -12.96
CA CYS A 416 17.56 10.95 -13.81
C CYS A 416 16.13 11.40 -14.17
N HIS A 417 15.11 10.94 -13.45
CA HIS A 417 13.72 11.37 -13.60
C HIS A 417 13.43 12.65 -12.79
N TYR A 418 14.11 13.75 -13.12
CA TYR A 418 14.13 14.98 -12.32
C TYR A 418 12.76 15.61 -12.06
N ARG A 419 11.83 15.55 -13.02
CA ARG A 419 10.47 16.08 -12.85
C ARG A 419 9.67 15.30 -11.81
N ILE A 420 9.77 13.97 -11.85
CA ILE A 420 9.07 13.07 -10.92
C ILE A 420 9.71 13.19 -9.53
N SER A 421 11.04 13.25 -9.46
CA SER A 421 11.80 13.48 -8.24
C SER A 421 11.36 14.78 -7.54
N LEU A 422 11.27 15.89 -8.28
CA LEU A 422 10.79 17.17 -7.77
C LEU A 422 9.36 17.09 -7.20
N SER A 423 8.46 16.38 -7.89
CA SER A 423 7.10 16.11 -7.39
C SER A 423 7.11 15.39 -6.05
N TYR A 424 7.92 14.34 -5.87
CA TYR A 424 7.98 13.61 -4.60
C TYR A 424 8.57 14.43 -3.45
N TYR A 425 9.60 15.24 -3.70
CA TYR A 425 10.12 16.18 -2.70
C TYR A 425 9.04 17.18 -2.27
N LEU A 426 8.33 17.77 -3.23
CA LEU A 426 7.24 18.70 -2.95
C LEU A 426 6.09 18.04 -2.17
N LYS A 427 5.70 16.80 -2.52
CA LYS A 427 4.71 16.01 -1.75
C LYS A 427 5.18 15.85 -0.30
N SER A 428 6.42 15.44 -0.09
CA SER A 428 6.98 15.22 1.25
C SER A 428 6.98 16.51 2.09
N LEU A 429 7.42 17.64 1.50
CA LEU A 429 7.46 18.93 2.18
C LEU A 429 6.05 19.47 2.42
N SER A 430 5.12 19.26 1.49
CA SER A 430 3.73 19.71 1.65
C SER A 430 3.02 18.98 2.79
N ILE A 431 3.30 17.70 3.01
CA ILE A 431 2.74 16.95 4.14
C ILE A 431 3.42 17.40 5.43
N TYR A 432 4.74 17.56 5.43
CA TYR A 432 5.49 17.91 6.64
C TYR A 432 5.16 19.32 7.18
N TYR A 433 4.97 20.29 6.28
CA TYR A 433 4.69 21.68 6.64
C TYR A 433 3.21 22.08 6.54
N ASP A 434 2.30 21.10 6.51
CA ASP A 434 0.84 21.31 6.37
C ASP A 434 0.50 22.28 5.23
N TYR A 435 0.81 21.88 4.01
CA TYR A 435 0.70 22.69 2.80
C TYR A 435 1.35 24.07 2.91
N PHE A 436 2.49 24.12 3.62
CA PHE A 436 3.30 25.30 3.88
C PHE A 436 2.57 26.38 4.70
N ASN A 437 1.60 25.97 5.53
CA ASN A 437 1.01 26.81 6.58
C ASN A 437 2.00 27.02 7.74
N ILE A 438 2.92 26.07 7.94
CA ILE A 438 3.96 26.13 8.95
C ILE A 438 5.26 26.70 8.31
N PRO A 439 6.02 27.55 9.02
CA PRO A 439 7.29 28.07 8.52
C PRO A 439 8.27 26.98 8.08
N VAL A 440 8.74 27.10 6.83
CA VAL A 440 9.66 26.13 6.21
C VAL A 440 11.07 26.35 6.73
N ARG A 441 11.64 25.30 7.33
CA ARG A 441 13.02 25.30 7.83
C ARG A 441 13.99 24.86 6.72
N PRO A 442 15.27 25.25 6.79
CA PRO A 442 16.28 24.73 5.89
C PRO A 442 16.37 23.20 5.98
N ASP A 443 16.34 22.54 4.81
CA ASP A 443 16.56 21.10 4.63
C ASP A 443 17.50 20.95 3.42
N ASP A 444 18.77 21.32 3.66
CA ASP A 444 19.83 21.43 2.67
C ASP A 444 19.92 20.24 1.71
N PRO A 445 19.89 18.97 2.16
CA PRO A 445 19.96 17.82 1.27
C PRO A 445 18.84 17.81 0.22
N ILE A 446 17.60 18.10 0.62
CA ILE A 446 16.44 18.10 -0.27
C ILE A 446 16.50 19.30 -1.20
N PHE A 447 16.74 20.49 -0.67
CA PHE A 447 16.78 21.70 -1.50
C PHE A 447 17.92 21.67 -2.51
N ARG A 448 19.10 21.12 -2.17
CA ARG A 448 20.19 20.91 -3.14
C ARG A 448 19.78 19.98 -4.28
N ARG A 449 19.03 18.91 -4.00
CA ARG A 449 18.47 18.03 -5.03
C ARG A 449 17.40 18.73 -5.88
N MET A 450 16.51 19.50 -5.26
CA MET A 450 15.51 20.31 -5.99
C MET A 450 16.18 21.35 -6.90
N ILE A 451 17.22 22.06 -6.44
CA ILE A 451 18.00 23.01 -7.25
C ILE A 451 18.59 22.29 -8.47
N LYS A 452 19.16 21.09 -8.29
CA LYS A 452 19.72 20.29 -9.38
C LYS A 452 18.63 19.82 -10.36
N CYS A 453 17.47 19.40 -9.87
CA CYS A 453 16.31 19.07 -10.71
C CYS A 453 15.89 20.26 -11.57
N CYS A 454 15.63 21.43 -10.95
CA CYS A 454 15.21 22.64 -11.65
C CYS A 454 16.25 23.10 -12.68
N THR A 455 17.54 23.07 -12.33
CA THR A 455 18.63 23.44 -13.23
C THR A 455 18.68 22.53 -14.46
N THR A 456 18.46 21.22 -14.28
CA THR A 456 18.51 20.24 -15.37
C THR A 456 17.27 20.31 -16.27
N LEU A 457 16.12 20.71 -15.71
CA LEU A 457 14.88 20.97 -16.46
C LEU A 457 14.88 22.32 -17.23
N GLY A 458 15.90 23.16 -17.00
CA GLY A 458 15.98 24.51 -17.57
C GLY A 458 15.13 25.55 -16.84
N CYS A 459 14.63 25.24 -15.64
CA CYS A 459 13.88 26.15 -14.77
C CYS A 459 14.87 26.95 -13.89
N HIS A 460 15.64 27.83 -14.52
CA HIS A 460 16.75 28.54 -13.89
C HIS A 460 16.30 29.55 -12.83
N THR A 461 15.18 30.24 -13.01
CA THR A 461 14.64 31.17 -12.01
C THR A 461 14.16 30.41 -10.77
N GLN A 462 13.45 29.29 -10.97
CA GLN A 462 13.02 28.42 -9.87
C GLN A 462 14.24 27.90 -9.07
N ALA A 463 15.29 27.49 -9.77
CA ALA A 463 16.53 27.03 -9.14
C ALA A 463 17.22 28.15 -8.34
N ALA A 464 17.26 29.37 -8.87
CA ALA A 464 17.84 30.53 -8.18
C ALA A 464 17.03 30.94 -6.93
N VAL A 465 15.69 30.86 -6.98
CA VAL A 465 14.84 31.08 -5.79
C VAL A 465 15.15 30.04 -4.72
N LEU A 466 15.30 28.76 -5.10
CA LEU A 466 15.63 27.66 -4.20
C LEU A 466 17.00 27.81 -3.53
N CYS A 467 17.97 28.51 -4.13
CA CYS A 467 19.26 28.78 -3.48
C CYS A 467 19.14 29.57 -2.17
N GLN A 468 18.06 30.34 -1.97
CA GLN A 468 17.78 31.06 -0.72
C GLN A 468 17.21 30.15 0.39
N PHE A 469 16.75 28.93 0.06
CA PHE A 469 16.18 27.99 1.03
C PHE A 469 17.23 27.22 1.84
N LEU A 470 18.48 27.29 1.41
CA LEU A 470 19.61 26.69 2.12
C LEU A 470 19.90 27.46 3.42
N GLU A 471 20.56 26.80 4.38
CA GLU A 471 20.97 27.46 5.63
C GLU A 471 21.87 28.69 5.35
N GLU A 472 22.81 28.52 4.42
CA GLU A 472 23.57 29.62 3.81
C GLU A 472 23.21 29.73 2.32
N THR A 473 22.79 30.92 1.90
CA THR A 473 22.45 31.20 0.50
C THR A 473 23.63 30.92 -0.42
N ASP A 474 23.48 30.01 -1.38
CA ASP A 474 24.52 29.70 -2.37
C ASP A 474 24.52 30.72 -3.52
N TYR A 475 25.11 31.89 -3.25
CA TYR A 475 25.24 32.98 -4.23
C TYR A 475 26.01 32.57 -5.47
N THR A 476 27.04 31.73 -5.32
CA THR A 476 27.90 31.30 -6.43
C THR A 476 27.09 30.52 -7.46
N LEU A 477 26.26 29.60 -6.98
CA LEU A 477 25.37 28.83 -7.85
C LEU A 477 24.23 29.71 -8.39
N ALA A 478 23.59 30.53 -7.56
CA ALA A 478 22.50 31.41 -7.97
C ALA A 478 22.93 32.36 -9.10
N PHE A 479 24.06 33.06 -8.94
CA PHE A 479 24.57 33.98 -9.97
C PHE A 479 24.97 33.25 -11.24
N ARG A 480 25.55 32.05 -11.13
CA ARG A 480 25.88 31.22 -12.30
C ARG A 480 24.64 30.83 -13.08
N ILE A 481 23.59 30.36 -12.39
CA ILE A 481 22.33 29.93 -13.00
C ILE A 481 21.63 31.12 -13.68
N LEU A 482 21.52 32.25 -12.99
CA LEU A 482 20.90 33.47 -13.53
C LEU A 482 21.70 34.11 -14.68
N SER A 483 23.01 33.86 -14.71
CA SER A 483 23.89 34.31 -15.80
C SER A 483 23.72 33.52 -17.09
N ASP A 484 23.21 32.29 -17.02
CA ASP A 484 23.16 31.37 -18.15
C ASP A 484 22.39 32.03 -19.33
N PRO A 485 22.98 32.12 -20.54
CA PRO A 485 22.30 32.66 -21.72
C PRO A 485 21.27 31.69 -22.32
N LYS A 486 21.19 30.45 -21.83
CA LYS A 486 20.17 29.50 -22.28
C LYS A 486 18.76 30.00 -22.03
N THR A 487 17.85 29.63 -22.92
CA THR A 487 16.41 29.90 -22.76
C THR A 487 15.91 29.30 -21.46
N CYS A 488 15.39 30.15 -20.58
CA CYS A 488 14.76 29.71 -19.35
C CYS A 488 13.37 29.14 -19.66
N ASN A 489 13.11 27.92 -19.18
CA ASN A 489 11.85 27.20 -19.39
C ASN A 489 10.81 27.51 -18.29
N ASP A 490 11.07 28.49 -17.42
CA ASP A 490 10.14 28.97 -16.41
C ASP A 490 9.66 30.40 -16.69
N ALA A 491 8.60 30.82 -16.01
CA ALA A 491 7.98 32.13 -16.13
C ALA A 491 8.78 33.24 -15.41
N VAL A 492 10.12 33.25 -15.55
CA VAL A 492 11.12 34.22 -15.05
C VAL A 492 10.57 35.34 -14.13
N ASP A 493 9.99 36.38 -14.71
CA ASP A 493 9.53 37.59 -14.02
C ASP A 493 8.34 37.36 -13.07
N ALA A 494 7.54 36.33 -13.32
CA ALA A 494 6.49 35.89 -12.42
C ALA A 494 7.05 35.40 -11.07
N TYR A 495 8.32 34.99 -10.98
CA TYR A 495 8.94 34.52 -9.73
C TYR A 495 9.72 35.60 -8.97
N TYR A 496 9.85 36.83 -9.47
CA TYR A 496 10.65 37.85 -8.78
C TYR A 496 10.13 38.17 -7.37
N HIS A 497 8.82 38.13 -7.17
CA HIS A 497 8.21 38.32 -5.86
C HIS A 497 8.58 37.23 -4.84
N CYS A 498 9.12 36.10 -5.28
CA CYS A 498 9.60 35.02 -4.42
C CYS A 498 11.04 35.20 -3.94
N PHE A 499 11.78 36.22 -4.40
CA PHE A 499 13.10 36.55 -3.85
C PHE A 499 12.95 37.43 -2.61
N TRP A 500 13.70 37.11 -1.56
CA TRP A 500 13.86 37.92 -0.35
C TRP A 500 15.32 38.35 -0.11
N ASP A 501 16.26 37.74 -0.82
CA ASP A 501 17.67 38.09 -0.76
C ASP A 501 17.97 39.30 -1.66
N ILE A 502 18.45 40.37 -1.02
CA ILE A 502 18.75 41.65 -1.67
C ILE A 502 19.91 41.49 -2.67
N SER A 503 20.94 40.72 -2.34
CA SER A 503 22.12 40.53 -3.19
C SER A 503 21.74 39.84 -4.51
N ILE A 504 20.83 38.87 -4.45
CA ILE A 504 20.31 38.20 -5.66
C ILE A 504 19.45 39.16 -6.50
N LEU A 505 18.61 39.98 -5.86
CA LEU A 505 17.81 40.99 -6.56
C LEU A 505 18.68 42.05 -7.24
N GLU A 506 19.72 42.55 -6.57
CA GLU A 506 20.69 43.48 -7.15
C GLU A 506 21.41 42.88 -8.37
N PHE A 507 21.83 41.62 -8.24
CA PHE A 507 22.44 40.88 -9.33
C PHE A 507 21.50 40.76 -10.54
N LEU A 508 20.23 40.41 -10.31
CA LEU A 508 19.21 40.36 -11.36
C LEU A 508 19.04 41.71 -12.05
N ILE A 509 18.95 42.81 -11.30
CA ILE A 509 18.81 44.16 -11.84
C ILE A 509 20.01 44.53 -12.72
N TYR A 510 21.23 44.27 -12.24
CA TYR A 510 22.46 44.50 -12.99
C TYR A 510 22.47 43.69 -14.30
N HIS A 511 22.11 42.42 -14.23
CA HIS A 511 22.17 41.52 -15.37
C HIS A 511 21.11 41.84 -16.43
N HIS A 512 19.86 42.12 -16.03
CA HIS A 512 18.82 42.57 -16.95
C HIS A 512 19.18 43.92 -17.59
N HIS A 513 19.82 44.82 -16.84
CA HIS A 513 20.32 46.07 -17.42
C HIS A 513 21.37 45.81 -18.50
N LYS A 514 22.33 44.92 -18.23
CA LYS A 514 23.39 44.55 -19.18
C LYS A 514 22.84 43.87 -20.45
N ARG A 515 21.76 43.09 -20.33
CA ARG A 515 21.07 42.42 -21.45
C ARG A 515 20.08 43.33 -22.21
N GLY A 516 19.84 44.56 -21.74
CA GLY A 516 18.83 45.45 -22.33
C GLY A 516 17.38 45.06 -22.03
N GLU A 517 17.15 44.21 -21.03
CA GLU A 517 15.83 43.70 -20.63
C GLU A 517 15.12 44.67 -19.68
N PHE A 518 14.74 45.86 -20.18
CA PHE A 518 14.26 46.96 -19.34
C PHE A 518 12.99 46.67 -18.54
N GLN A 519 12.05 45.87 -19.08
CA GLN A 519 10.82 45.52 -18.35
C GLN A 519 11.11 44.63 -17.14
N ARG A 520 11.93 43.59 -17.34
CA ARG A 520 12.36 42.69 -16.25
C ARG A 520 13.18 43.41 -15.19
N LYS A 521 14.09 44.31 -15.62
CA LYS A 521 14.79 45.22 -14.71
C LYS A 521 13.80 46.02 -13.87
N LYS A 522 12.78 46.62 -14.49
CA LYS A 522 11.77 47.43 -13.78
C LYS A 522 11.00 46.59 -12.75
N CYS A 523 10.59 45.37 -13.10
CA CYS A 523 9.95 44.45 -12.16
C CYS A 523 10.86 44.12 -10.97
N ALA A 524 12.13 43.78 -11.20
CA ALA A 524 13.08 43.50 -10.12
C ALA A 524 13.33 44.72 -9.22
N VAL A 525 13.41 45.94 -9.79
CA VAL A 525 13.51 47.21 -9.03
C VAL A 525 12.27 47.47 -8.17
N GLN A 526 11.08 47.08 -8.63
CA GLN A 526 9.86 47.20 -7.83
C GLN A 526 9.89 46.25 -6.62
N ILE A 527 10.38 45.02 -6.81
CA ILE A 527 10.47 44.03 -5.72
C ILE A 527 11.50 44.44 -4.68
N ILE A 528 12.72 44.84 -5.08
CA ILE A 528 13.75 45.26 -4.12
C ILE A 528 13.34 46.52 -3.34
N GLY A 529 12.46 47.35 -3.92
CA GLY A 529 11.91 48.54 -3.29
C GLY A 529 10.77 48.29 -2.30
N MET A 530 10.37 47.02 -2.08
CA MET A 530 9.33 46.69 -1.10
C MET A 530 9.84 46.90 0.33
N LEU A 531 9.02 47.55 1.17
CA LEU A 531 9.39 47.92 2.54
C LEU A 531 9.76 46.74 3.43
N GLU A 532 9.13 45.58 3.20
CA GLU A 532 9.37 44.35 3.95
C GLU A 532 10.76 43.72 3.70
N LEU A 533 11.40 44.04 2.58
CA LEU A 533 12.76 43.57 2.23
C LEU A 533 13.87 44.55 2.64
N ASN A 534 13.54 45.60 3.40
CA ASN A 534 14.54 46.56 3.83
C ASN A 534 15.55 45.89 4.78
N ALA A 535 16.84 45.96 4.43
CA ALA A 535 17.94 45.43 5.25
C ALA A 535 18.00 46.01 6.67
N SER A 536 17.41 47.20 6.88
CA SER A 536 17.34 47.87 8.19
C SER A 536 16.16 47.41 9.05
N ASN A 537 15.26 46.55 8.54
CA ASN A 537 14.18 45.98 9.33
C ASN A 537 14.74 45.06 10.44
N ASN A 538 13.95 44.84 11.49
CA ASN A 538 14.29 43.82 12.49
C ASN A 538 14.24 42.40 11.89
N GLU A 539 14.93 41.46 12.53
CA GLU A 539 15.00 40.06 12.07
C GLU A 539 13.60 39.42 11.98
N GLU A 540 12.67 39.78 12.85
CA GLU A 540 11.31 39.25 12.84
C GLU A 540 10.56 39.59 11.54
N ILE A 541 10.61 40.86 11.09
CA ILE A 541 9.97 41.28 9.83
C ILE A 541 10.66 40.61 8.64
N GLN A 542 11.99 40.50 8.65
CA GLN A 542 12.74 39.82 7.59
C GLN A 542 12.38 38.33 7.53
N GLN A 543 12.23 37.69 8.68
CA GLN A 543 11.85 36.29 8.79
C GLN A 543 10.41 36.07 8.30
N GLU A 544 9.46 36.92 8.69
CA GLU A 544 8.07 36.86 8.22
C GLU A 544 7.97 37.06 6.70
N ALA A 545 8.67 38.06 6.16
CA ALA A 545 8.73 38.32 4.72
C ALA A 545 9.32 37.14 3.94
N SER A 546 10.37 36.50 4.48
CA SER A 546 10.97 35.30 3.89
C SER A 546 10.02 34.09 3.95
N ASN A 547 9.34 33.87 5.07
CA ASN A 547 8.42 32.74 5.26
C ASN A 547 7.22 32.84 4.32
N LEU A 548 6.63 34.03 4.17
CA LEU A 548 5.54 34.27 3.24
C LEU A 548 5.94 33.93 1.79
N ARG A 549 7.14 34.35 1.38
CA ARG A 549 7.68 34.07 0.04
C ARG A 549 7.98 32.58 -0.14
N LYS A 550 8.57 31.92 0.86
CA LYS A 550 8.81 30.47 0.85
C LYS A 550 7.52 29.69 0.62
N SER A 551 6.48 29.97 1.40
CA SER A 551 5.17 29.30 1.28
C SER A 551 4.51 29.60 -0.07
N THR A 552 4.56 30.85 -0.54
CA THR A 552 4.01 31.24 -1.84
C THR A 552 4.69 30.48 -2.99
N PHE A 553 6.02 30.45 -2.98
CA PHE A 553 6.82 29.77 -3.99
C PHE A 553 6.57 28.26 -3.99
N LEU A 554 6.63 27.60 -2.83
CA LEU A 554 6.45 26.16 -2.74
C LEU A 554 5.02 25.71 -3.10
N ARG A 555 3.99 26.49 -2.74
CA ARG A 555 2.61 26.24 -3.20
C ARG A 555 2.49 26.39 -4.72
N ALA A 556 3.16 27.37 -5.33
CA ALA A 556 3.19 27.51 -6.78
C ALA A 556 3.87 26.31 -7.45
N LEU A 557 4.99 25.81 -6.89
CA LEU A 557 5.64 24.60 -7.38
C LEU A 557 4.75 23.36 -7.22
N CYS A 558 4.03 23.20 -6.10
CA CYS A 558 3.07 22.10 -5.94
C CYS A 558 2.00 22.12 -7.04
N LYS A 559 1.43 23.29 -7.37
CA LYS A 559 0.48 23.42 -8.49
C LYS A 559 1.06 23.06 -9.84
N GLN A 560 2.38 23.19 -10.04
CA GLN A 560 3.02 22.88 -11.31
C GLN A 560 3.45 21.41 -11.45
N TYR A 561 3.90 20.80 -10.35
CA TYR A 561 4.56 19.50 -10.39
C TYR A 561 3.78 18.38 -9.70
N VAL A 562 2.86 18.70 -8.78
CA VAL A 562 2.17 17.72 -7.93
C VAL A 562 0.71 17.53 -8.33
N PHE A 563 0.00 18.62 -8.63
CA PHE A 563 -1.44 18.62 -8.91
C PHE A 563 -1.78 18.60 -10.41
#